data_AF-A0AAW9BSR8-F1
#
_entry.id   AF-A0AAW9BSR8-F1
#
_cell.length_a   1.000
_cell.length_b   1.000
_cell.length_c   1.000
_cell.angle_alpha   90.00
_cell.angle_beta   90.00
_cell.angle_gamma   90.00
#
_symmetry.space_group_name_H-M   'P 1'
#
loop_
_entity.id
_entity.type
_entity.pdbx_description
1 polymer ?
#
loop_
_entity_poly.entity_id
_entity_poly.type
_entity_poly.pdbx_seq_one_letter_code
_entity_poly.pdbx_strand_id
1 'polypeptide(L)'
;LNAAKESSVGEDGSRHEVQYVVGIEEFVNAHVFDSEKVGGEEGCTIFTEDLVLNKAEYKENSELNTSDYELTERNKAKIDECLKERQEAMDARIGQDGYNAQIAKINQKSAKIGELAADDFVRSKRPNAKLLHPKDIGTSISKPGDFDMVYEVEEPPLGEIIIVEAKGGSSPLGSRKIGNEAYQQGTSKYAEEITKLMSENEDETTEKIAAKKIRDASSFGIPIRYIHTKASIPETGDASDIKVGIAEFKID
;
A
#
# COMPACT_ATOMS: atom_id res chain seq x y z
N LEU A 1 17.84 0.58 -19.37
CA LEU A 1 19.05 0.33 -18.56
C LEU A 1 19.32 1.56 -17.69
N ASN A 2 19.57 1.33 -16.39
CA ASN A 2 20.21 2.21 -15.40
C ASN A 2 19.35 3.32 -14.75
N ALA A 3 19.44 3.61 -13.44
CA ALA A 3 20.20 2.99 -12.36
C ALA A 3 19.62 3.36 -10.99
N ALA A 4 19.66 2.37 -10.10
CA ALA A 4 19.64 2.55 -8.66
C ALA A 4 20.96 3.12 -8.16
N LYS A 5 20.96 3.95 -7.10
CA LYS A 5 22.22 4.36 -6.51
C LYS A 5 22.08 4.60 -4.99
N GLU A 6 22.86 3.83 -4.22
CA GLU A 6 22.93 3.64 -2.77
C GLU A 6 23.96 4.57 -2.10
N SER A 7 23.69 5.15 -0.92
CA SER A 7 24.64 6.04 -0.23
C SER A 7 25.53 5.30 0.78
N SER A 8 26.84 5.54 0.69
CA SER A 8 27.85 5.14 1.69
C SER A 8 28.75 6.33 2.03
N VAL A 9 29.24 6.36 3.26
CA VAL A 9 30.10 7.45 3.78
C VAL A 9 31.55 6.99 3.70
N GLY A 10 32.39 7.76 2.98
CA GLY A 10 33.83 7.55 2.95
C GLY A 10 34.53 8.10 4.20
N GLU A 11 35.69 7.55 4.56
CA GLU A 11 36.50 7.94 5.74
C GLU A 11 36.98 9.40 5.75
N ASP A 12 36.74 10.18 4.69
CA ASP A 12 37.12 11.61 4.58
C ASP A 12 35.98 12.60 4.89
N GLY A 13 34.79 12.12 5.24
CA GLY A 13 33.64 12.95 5.59
C GLY A 13 32.87 13.54 4.39
N SER A 14 33.14 13.12 3.16
CA SER A 14 32.37 13.52 1.98
C SER A 14 31.06 12.73 1.84
N ARG A 15 29.92 13.45 1.85
CA ARG A 15 28.58 12.87 1.74
C ARG A 15 28.30 12.49 0.28
N HIS A 16 28.19 11.20 0.00
CA HIS A 16 27.77 10.73 -1.31
C HIS A 16 26.25 10.68 -1.33
N GLU A 17 25.65 11.59 -2.09
CA GLU A 17 24.21 11.70 -2.32
C GLU A 17 23.86 10.95 -3.59
N VAL A 18 22.80 10.15 -3.51
CA VAL A 18 22.67 9.06 -4.44
C VAL A 18 21.25 9.01 -5.02
N GLN A 19 21.16 9.49 -6.27
CA GLN A 19 19.93 9.65 -7.05
C GLN A 19 19.51 8.33 -7.71
N TYR A 20 18.25 7.96 -7.52
CA TYR A 20 17.58 6.91 -8.30
C TYR A 20 16.77 7.59 -9.41
N VAL A 21 17.11 7.31 -10.67
CA VAL A 21 16.31 7.72 -11.83
C VAL A 21 15.31 6.60 -12.10
N VAL A 22 14.03 6.94 -12.04
CA VAL A 22 12.92 5.99 -12.13
C VAL A 22 12.17 6.20 -13.45
N GLY A 23 11.95 5.12 -14.20
CA GLY A 23 11.20 5.14 -15.46
C GLY A 23 9.71 5.42 -15.26
N ILE A 24 9.06 5.95 -16.29
CA ILE A 24 7.66 6.40 -16.25
C ILE A 24 6.66 5.31 -15.86
N GLU A 25 6.99 4.03 -16.05
CA GLU A 25 6.13 2.92 -15.60
C GLU A 25 6.01 2.84 -14.06
N GLU A 26 7.02 3.27 -13.31
CA GLU A 26 6.95 3.44 -11.84
C GLU A 26 6.34 4.80 -11.44
N PHE A 27 6.06 5.67 -12.42
CA PHE A 27 5.75 7.09 -12.22
C PHE A 27 4.27 7.46 -12.48
N VAL A 28 3.56 6.69 -13.32
CA VAL A 28 2.15 6.98 -13.65
C VAL A 28 1.19 6.20 -12.76
N ASN A 29 0.88 6.73 -11.58
CA ASN A 29 -0.39 6.54 -10.84
C ASN A 29 -1.01 5.11 -10.78
N ALA A 30 -0.18 4.09 -10.90
CA ALA A 30 -0.55 2.70 -10.85
C ALA A 30 0.43 2.08 -9.88
N HIS A 31 -0.06 1.63 -8.73
CA HIS A 31 0.01 0.21 -8.43
C HIS A 31 0.71 -0.62 -9.54
N VAL A 32 2.05 -0.65 -9.56
CA VAL A 32 2.84 -1.45 -10.50
C VAL A 32 2.77 -2.90 -10.04
N PHE A 33 1.60 -3.51 -10.23
CA PHE A 33 1.34 -4.89 -9.91
C PHE A 33 1.86 -5.79 -11.03
N ASP A 34 3.04 -6.37 -10.87
CA ASP A 34 3.60 -7.51 -11.63
C ASP A 34 3.09 -7.59 -13.09
N SER A 35 3.35 -6.53 -13.86
CA SER A 35 2.67 -6.25 -15.13
C SER A 35 3.62 -6.20 -16.32
N GLU A 36 4.41 -7.25 -16.56
CA GLU A 36 4.89 -7.45 -17.93
C GLU A 36 3.71 -7.90 -18.80
N LYS A 37 3.05 -6.94 -19.46
CA LYS A 37 2.16 -7.24 -20.58
C LYS A 37 3.00 -7.85 -21.69
N VAL A 38 2.67 -9.06 -22.10
CA VAL A 38 3.38 -9.73 -23.19
C VAL A 38 2.96 -9.08 -24.51
N GLY A 39 3.91 -8.50 -25.24
CA GLY A 39 3.82 -8.05 -26.65
C GLY A 39 3.22 -6.66 -26.95
N GLY A 40 3.53 -5.64 -26.16
CA GLY A 40 3.25 -4.23 -26.51
C GLY A 40 4.25 -3.63 -27.52
N GLU A 41 3.84 -2.62 -28.28
CA GLU A 41 4.71 -1.91 -29.24
C GLU A 41 5.91 -1.24 -28.55
N GLU A 42 7.12 -1.57 -29.00
CA GLU A 42 8.36 -0.88 -28.61
C GLU A 42 8.39 0.52 -29.23
N GLY A 43 7.89 1.53 -28.51
CA GLY A 43 8.11 2.92 -28.92
C GLY A 43 7.14 3.93 -28.35
N CYS A 44 7.40 4.39 -27.13
CA CYS A 44 6.93 5.71 -26.71
C CYS A 44 8.13 6.56 -26.34
N THR A 45 8.39 7.61 -27.13
CA THR A 45 9.32 8.67 -26.75
C THR A 45 8.66 9.51 -25.69
N ILE A 46 9.17 9.48 -24.46
CA ILE A 46 8.66 10.29 -23.36
C ILE A 46 9.75 11.27 -22.92
N PHE A 47 9.34 12.53 -22.71
CA PHE A 47 10.20 13.58 -22.19
C PHE A 47 10.59 13.25 -20.74
N THR A 48 11.88 13.00 -20.51
CA THR A 48 12.44 12.73 -19.19
C THR A 48 12.67 14.06 -18.47
N GLU A 49 11.66 14.53 -17.73
CA GLU A 49 11.98 15.33 -16.54
C GLU A 49 12.40 14.32 -15.47
N ASP A 50 13.68 14.35 -15.07
CA ASP A 50 14.18 13.55 -13.96
C ASP A 50 13.48 13.99 -12.67
N LEU A 51 12.45 13.24 -12.27
CA LEU A 51 11.69 13.50 -11.07
C LEU A 51 12.33 12.76 -9.90
N VAL A 52 12.72 13.52 -8.88
CA VAL A 52 13.29 12.96 -7.64
C VAL A 52 12.21 12.15 -6.91
N LEU A 53 12.42 10.85 -6.72
CA LEU A 53 11.57 9.99 -5.90
C LEU A 53 12.01 10.00 -4.44
N ASN A 54 11.17 10.58 -3.59
CA ASN A 54 11.31 10.55 -2.15
C ASN A 54 10.69 9.24 -1.62
N LYS A 55 11.56 8.31 -1.20
CA LYS A 55 11.15 7.01 -0.65
C LYS A 55 10.72 7.15 0.81
N ALA A 56 9.80 6.29 1.23
CA ALA A 56 9.40 6.21 2.63
C ALA A 56 10.50 5.55 3.48
N GLU A 57 10.68 6.06 4.69
CA GLU A 57 11.51 5.41 5.72
C GLU A 57 10.61 4.61 6.66
N TYR A 58 11.17 3.55 7.25
CA TYR A 58 10.48 2.77 8.29
C TYR A 58 10.99 3.14 9.67
N LYS A 59 10.08 3.12 10.64
CA LYS A 59 10.38 3.33 12.05
C LYS A 59 10.87 2.02 12.65
N GLU A 60 12.14 1.95 13.07
CA GLU A 60 12.76 0.70 13.53
C GLU A 60 12.09 0.13 14.80
N ASN A 61 11.80 0.97 15.79
CA ASN A 61 11.35 0.54 17.12
C ASN A 61 9.83 0.70 17.33
N SER A 62 9.03 0.38 16.32
CA SER A 62 7.57 0.35 16.48
C SER A 62 7.10 -0.97 17.09
N GLU A 63 6.18 -0.89 18.06
CA GLU A 63 5.46 -2.05 18.61
C GLU A 63 4.54 -2.76 17.60
N LEU A 64 4.26 -2.15 16.45
CA LEU A 64 3.46 -2.75 15.38
C LEU A 64 4.32 -3.56 14.40
N ASN A 65 5.64 -3.36 14.41
CA ASN A 65 6.53 -4.07 13.49
C ASN A 65 6.53 -5.57 13.79
N THR A 66 6.32 -6.38 12.77
CA THR A 66 6.45 -7.84 12.84
C THR A 66 6.68 -8.40 11.44
N SER A 67 7.42 -9.50 11.30
CA SER A 67 7.74 -10.10 10.00
C SER A 67 6.88 -11.31 9.65
N ASP A 68 6.18 -11.87 10.63
CA ASP A 68 5.62 -13.22 10.56
C ASP A 68 4.24 -13.32 11.22
N TYR A 69 3.44 -12.25 11.18
CA TYR A 69 2.10 -12.28 11.71
C TYR A 69 1.27 -13.39 11.05
N GLU A 70 0.65 -14.22 11.90
CA GLU A 70 -0.25 -15.29 11.52
C GLU A 70 -1.69 -14.80 11.57
N LEU A 71 -2.44 -15.09 10.52
CA LEU A 71 -3.84 -14.73 10.42
C LEU A 71 -4.67 -15.42 11.51
N THR A 72 -5.59 -14.68 12.11
CA THR A 72 -6.63 -15.28 12.94
C THR A 72 -7.68 -15.97 12.06
N GLU A 73 -8.52 -16.82 12.66
CA GLU A 73 -9.62 -17.50 11.95
C GLU A 73 -10.65 -16.52 11.34
N ARG A 74 -10.66 -15.25 11.76
CA ARG A 74 -11.66 -14.25 11.37
C ARG A 74 -11.76 -14.06 9.86
N ASN A 75 -10.63 -13.94 9.18
CA ASN A 75 -10.57 -13.59 7.76
C ASN A 75 -10.11 -14.74 6.86
N LYS A 76 -9.66 -15.87 7.42
CA LYS A 76 -9.16 -17.02 6.64
C LYS A 76 -10.12 -17.49 5.55
N ALA A 77 -11.38 -17.74 5.89
CA ALA A 77 -12.37 -18.20 4.91
C ALA A 77 -12.56 -17.25 3.71
N LYS A 78 -12.53 -15.92 3.94
CA LYS A 78 -12.63 -14.92 2.86
C LYS A 78 -11.34 -14.86 2.03
N ILE A 79 -10.21 -15.06 2.68
CA ILE A 79 -8.91 -15.11 2.02
C ILE A 79 -8.78 -16.39 1.18
N ASP A 80 -9.24 -17.54 1.66
CA ASP A 80 -9.32 -18.79 0.91
C ASP A 80 -10.17 -18.64 -0.36
N GLU A 81 -11.31 -17.95 -0.26
CA GLU A 81 -12.14 -17.63 -1.43
C GLU A 81 -11.36 -16.77 -2.44
N CYS A 82 -10.66 -15.73 -1.98
CA CYS A 82 -9.83 -14.90 -2.85
C CYS A 82 -8.66 -15.67 -3.48
N LEU A 83 -8.02 -16.58 -2.74
CA LEU A 83 -6.94 -17.44 -3.22
C LEU A 83 -7.45 -18.38 -4.31
N LYS A 84 -8.63 -18.99 -4.11
CA LYS A 84 -9.27 -19.84 -5.11
C LYS A 84 -9.58 -19.09 -6.40
N GLU A 85 -10.24 -17.94 -6.32
CA GLU A 85 -10.57 -17.14 -7.51
C GLU A 85 -9.33 -16.60 -8.22
N ARG A 86 -8.26 -16.33 -7.45
CA ARG A 86 -6.95 -15.96 -7.97
C ARG A 86 -6.31 -17.13 -8.73
N GLN A 87 -6.38 -18.34 -8.20
CA GLN A 87 -5.85 -19.54 -8.86
C GLN A 87 -6.62 -19.86 -10.14
N GLU A 88 -7.96 -19.79 -10.10
CA GLU A 88 -8.79 -19.96 -11.29
C GLU A 88 -8.42 -18.96 -12.41
N ALA A 89 -8.09 -17.72 -12.03
CA ALA A 89 -7.63 -16.71 -12.98
C ALA A 89 -6.23 -17.00 -13.53
N MET A 90 -5.33 -17.57 -12.71
CA MET A 90 -4.01 -18.03 -13.19
C MET A 90 -4.12 -19.19 -14.17
N ASP A 91 -4.96 -20.18 -13.86
CA ASP A 91 -5.16 -21.37 -14.68
C ASP A 91 -5.82 -21.03 -16.03
N ALA A 92 -6.63 -19.97 -16.07
CA ALA A 92 -7.27 -19.47 -17.28
C ALA A 92 -6.34 -18.68 -18.23
N ARG A 93 -5.05 -18.52 -17.89
CA ARG A 93 -4.05 -17.85 -18.76
C ARG A 93 -3.69 -18.74 -19.96
N ILE A 94 -4.50 -18.72 -21.01
CA ILE A 94 -4.26 -19.45 -22.26
C ILE A 94 -3.81 -18.48 -23.36
N GLY A 95 -2.59 -18.65 -23.87
CA GLY A 95 -2.02 -17.76 -24.89
C GLY A 95 -1.80 -16.31 -24.41
N GLN A 96 -1.32 -15.45 -25.29
CA GLN A 96 -0.96 -14.06 -24.96
C GLN A 96 -2.18 -13.20 -24.58
N ASP A 97 -3.29 -13.35 -25.31
CA ASP A 97 -4.53 -12.60 -25.04
C ASP A 97 -5.20 -13.07 -23.74
N GLY A 98 -5.20 -14.38 -23.48
CA GLY A 98 -5.71 -14.95 -22.22
C GLY A 98 -4.86 -14.57 -21.02
N TYR A 99 -3.54 -14.43 -21.20
CA TYR A 99 -2.65 -13.92 -20.16
C TYR A 99 -3.04 -12.48 -19.75
N ASN A 100 -3.09 -11.56 -20.71
CA ASN A 100 -3.38 -10.15 -20.46
C ASN A 100 -4.80 -9.93 -19.89
N ALA A 101 -5.78 -10.74 -20.30
CA ALA A 101 -7.15 -10.66 -19.79
C ALA A 101 -7.29 -11.01 -18.30
N GLN A 102 -6.42 -11.87 -17.77
CA GLN A 102 -6.50 -12.33 -16.37
C GLN A 102 -5.65 -11.54 -15.39
N ILE A 103 -4.69 -10.72 -15.86
CA ILE A 103 -3.82 -9.89 -15.00
C ILE A 103 -4.65 -9.03 -14.04
N ALA A 104 -5.66 -8.32 -14.56
CA ALA A 104 -6.48 -7.43 -13.74
C ALA A 104 -7.20 -8.19 -12.62
N LYS A 105 -7.75 -9.38 -12.92
CA LYS A 105 -8.44 -10.23 -11.94
C LYS A 105 -7.48 -10.74 -10.87
N ILE A 106 -6.30 -11.20 -11.28
CA ILE A 106 -5.25 -11.66 -10.37
C ILE A 106 -4.77 -10.54 -9.43
N ASN A 107 -4.55 -9.35 -9.97
CA ASN A 107 -4.10 -8.20 -9.21
C ASN A 107 -5.17 -7.76 -8.21
N GLN A 108 -6.44 -7.72 -8.63
CA GLN A 108 -7.56 -7.39 -7.75
C GLN A 108 -7.66 -8.38 -6.58
N LYS A 109 -7.56 -9.69 -6.84
CA LYS A 109 -7.63 -10.70 -5.77
C LYS A 109 -6.40 -10.66 -4.86
N SER A 110 -5.22 -10.39 -5.42
CA SER A 110 -3.99 -10.20 -4.63
C SER A 110 -4.11 -8.98 -3.70
N ALA A 111 -4.58 -7.84 -4.20
CA ALA A 111 -4.84 -6.65 -3.40
C ALA A 111 -5.84 -6.97 -2.27
N LYS A 112 -6.96 -7.64 -2.59
CA LYS A 112 -7.98 -8.02 -1.60
C LYS A 112 -7.43 -8.94 -0.50
N ILE A 113 -6.57 -9.90 -0.85
CA ILE A 113 -5.90 -10.76 0.15
C ILE A 113 -5.05 -9.89 1.10
N GLY A 114 -4.30 -8.93 0.54
CA GLY A 114 -3.52 -7.97 1.33
C GLY A 114 -4.40 -7.17 2.30
N GLU A 115 -5.50 -6.60 1.81
CA GLU A 115 -6.44 -5.80 2.62
C GLU A 115 -7.08 -6.62 3.75
N LEU A 116 -7.54 -7.85 3.46
CA LEU A 116 -8.13 -8.74 4.47
C LEU A 116 -7.12 -9.17 5.53
N ALA A 117 -5.87 -9.42 5.13
CA ALA A 117 -4.78 -9.75 6.03
C ALA A 117 -4.41 -8.56 6.94
N ALA A 118 -4.41 -7.36 6.37
CA ALA A 118 -4.16 -6.12 7.11
C ALA A 118 -5.26 -5.82 8.13
N ASP A 119 -6.54 -5.97 7.77
CA ASP A 119 -7.67 -5.81 8.70
C ASP A 119 -7.58 -6.79 9.86
N ASP A 120 -7.22 -8.05 9.57
CA ASP A 120 -7.03 -9.07 10.60
C ASP A 120 -5.96 -8.64 11.61
N PHE A 121 -4.82 -8.16 11.12
CA PHE A 121 -3.75 -7.62 11.97
C PHE A 121 -4.22 -6.43 12.81
N VAL A 122 -4.83 -5.40 12.19
CA VAL A 122 -5.26 -4.20 12.92
C VAL A 122 -6.25 -4.58 14.02
N ARG A 123 -7.23 -5.44 13.73
CA ARG A 123 -8.23 -5.87 14.74
C ARG A 123 -7.64 -6.79 15.80
N SER A 124 -6.60 -7.54 15.48
CA SER A 124 -5.88 -8.35 16.48
C SER A 124 -5.10 -7.47 17.45
N LYS A 125 -4.41 -6.43 16.95
CA LYS A 125 -3.63 -5.49 17.77
C LYS A 125 -4.45 -4.39 18.43
N ARG A 126 -5.57 -4.02 17.83
CA ARG A 126 -6.50 -2.98 18.27
C ARG A 126 -7.94 -3.47 18.08
N PRO A 127 -8.45 -4.35 18.97
CA PRO A 127 -9.80 -4.91 18.85
C PRO A 127 -10.92 -3.87 18.79
N ASN A 128 -10.69 -2.71 19.41
CA ASN A 128 -11.63 -1.59 19.46
C ASN A 128 -11.39 -0.54 18.36
N ALA A 129 -10.58 -0.85 17.35
CA ALA A 129 -10.38 0.02 16.20
C ALA A 129 -11.65 0.04 15.32
N LYS A 130 -12.21 1.22 15.15
CA LYS A 130 -13.33 1.48 14.24
C LYS A 130 -12.79 1.78 12.85
N LEU A 131 -13.27 1.06 11.85
CA LEU A 131 -12.97 1.35 10.45
C LEU A 131 -13.69 2.64 10.04
N LEU A 132 -12.93 3.65 9.61
CA LEU A 132 -13.45 4.90 9.07
C LEU A 132 -13.56 4.85 7.54
N HIS A 133 -12.58 4.24 6.89
CA HIS A 133 -12.50 4.05 5.45
C HIS A 133 -11.78 2.73 5.15
N PRO A 134 -12.23 1.94 4.15
CA PRO A 134 -13.42 2.14 3.35
C PRO A 134 -14.69 1.77 4.12
N LYS A 135 -15.85 1.85 3.47
CA LYS A 135 -17.14 1.49 4.12
C LYS A 135 -17.19 0.01 4.52
N ASP A 136 -16.66 -0.87 3.69
CA ASP A 136 -16.61 -2.31 3.92
C ASP A 136 -15.45 -2.92 3.13
N ILE A 137 -14.54 -3.62 3.80
CA ILE A 137 -13.31 -4.16 3.20
C ILE A 137 -13.61 -5.31 2.23
N GLY A 138 -14.66 -6.09 2.44
CA GLY A 138 -15.00 -7.21 1.56
C GLY A 138 -15.53 -6.76 0.20
N THR A 139 -16.20 -5.61 0.15
CA THR A 139 -16.94 -5.14 -1.03
C THR A 139 -16.37 -3.89 -1.68
N SER A 140 -15.59 -3.09 -0.94
CA SER A 140 -14.96 -1.90 -1.51
C SER A 140 -13.81 -2.28 -2.43
N ILE A 141 -13.60 -1.46 -3.46
CA ILE A 141 -12.47 -1.60 -4.38
C ILE A 141 -11.55 -0.42 -4.09
N SER A 142 -10.26 -0.68 -3.89
CA SER A 142 -9.23 0.35 -3.70
C SER A 142 -9.15 1.25 -4.93
N LYS A 143 -8.97 2.56 -4.72
CA LYS A 143 -8.97 3.54 -5.80
C LYS A 143 -7.70 4.38 -5.75
N PRO A 144 -7.25 4.92 -6.89
CA PRO A 144 -6.21 5.94 -6.86
C PRO A 144 -6.71 7.17 -6.10
N GLY A 145 -5.98 7.62 -5.08
CA GLY A 145 -6.28 8.86 -4.35
C GLY A 145 -6.95 8.70 -2.99
N ASP A 146 -7.10 7.47 -2.49
CA ASP A 146 -7.42 7.18 -1.09
C ASP A 146 -6.36 6.26 -0.46
N PHE A 147 -6.46 6.08 0.86
CA PHE A 147 -5.69 5.07 1.60
C PHE A 147 -6.44 3.74 1.59
N ASP A 148 -5.73 2.61 1.58
CA ASP A 148 -6.39 1.29 1.54
C ASP A 148 -7.33 1.10 2.75
N MET A 149 -6.88 1.48 3.96
CA MET A 149 -7.75 1.59 5.14
C MET A 149 -7.34 2.73 6.08
N VAL A 150 -8.32 3.27 6.81
CA VAL A 150 -8.13 4.21 7.92
C VAL A 150 -9.00 3.77 9.10
N TYR A 151 -8.40 3.67 10.28
CA TYR A 151 -9.07 3.32 11.54
C TYR A 151 -8.93 4.42 12.59
N GLU A 152 -9.88 4.49 13.51
CA GLU A 152 -9.81 5.27 14.74
C GLU A 152 -9.91 4.32 15.94
N VAL A 153 -8.97 4.42 16.88
CA VAL A 153 -8.93 3.58 18.09
C VAL A 153 -9.77 4.21 19.20
N GLU A 154 -10.76 3.48 19.70
CA GLU A 154 -11.70 3.97 20.73
C GLU A 154 -11.19 3.79 22.18
N GLU A 155 -10.02 3.17 22.38
CA GLU A 155 -9.38 2.97 23.70
C GLU A 155 -7.93 3.50 23.72
N PRO A 156 -7.31 3.72 24.90
CA PRO A 156 -6.08 4.49 25.02
C PRO A 156 -4.90 4.03 24.13
N PRO A 157 -4.21 4.97 23.44
CA PRO A 157 -4.52 6.39 23.39
C PRO A 157 -5.78 6.65 22.56
N LEU A 158 -6.79 7.26 23.20
CA LEU A 158 -8.11 7.49 22.62
C LEU A 158 -7.98 8.39 21.38
N GLY A 159 -8.53 7.92 20.27
CA GLY A 159 -8.52 8.64 19.01
C GLY A 159 -7.28 8.41 18.13
N GLU A 160 -6.34 7.52 18.52
CA GLU A 160 -5.22 7.11 17.64
C GLU A 160 -5.77 6.76 16.24
N ILE A 161 -5.17 7.35 15.21
CA ILE A 161 -5.51 7.07 13.83
C ILE A 161 -4.51 6.08 13.28
N ILE A 162 -5.00 5.02 12.61
CA ILE A 162 -4.16 4.04 11.93
C ILE A 162 -4.48 4.09 10.45
N ILE A 163 -3.53 4.57 9.66
CA ILE A 163 -3.56 4.55 8.20
C ILE A 163 -2.82 3.29 7.74
N VAL A 164 -3.38 2.58 6.77
CA VAL A 164 -2.84 1.30 6.29
C VAL A 164 -2.66 1.36 4.77
N GLU A 165 -1.47 1.00 4.31
CA GLU A 165 -1.23 0.53 2.93
C GLU A 165 -1.07 -0.99 2.94
N ALA A 166 -1.95 -1.68 2.22
CA ALA A 166 -1.98 -3.13 2.18
C ALA A 166 -1.56 -3.66 0.82
N LYS A 167 -0.55 -4.53 0.81
CA LYS A 167 -0.03 -5.18 -0.39
C LYS A 167 -0.18 -6.69 -0.24
N GLY A 168 -0.81 -7.32 -1.21
CA GLY A 168 -0.75 -8.78 -1.38
C GLY A 168 0.27 -9.16 -2.43
N GLY A 169 1.03 -10.22 -2.16
CA GLY A 169 2.09 -10.70 -3.04
C GLY A 169 3.30 -9.76 -3.13
N SER A 170 3.88 -9.66 -4.32
CA SER A 170 5.13 -8.92 -4.58
C SER A 170 4.92 -7.46 -4.98
N SER A 171 3.69 -6.96 -4.81
CA SER A 171 3.27 -5.63 -5.22
C SER A 171 4.10 -4.53 -4.53
N PRO A 172 4.69 -3.59 -5.29
CA PRO A 172 5.44 -2.48 -4.74
C PRO A 172 4.49 -1.42 -4.15
N LEU A 173 5.09 -0.52 -3.36
CA LEU A 173 4.43 0.71 -2.93
C LEU A 173 4.27 1.66 -4.12
N GLY A 174 3.11 2.30 -4.21
CA GLY A 174 2.85 3.34 -5.18
C GLY A 174 3.58 4.64 -4.86
N SER A 175 3.60 5.55 -5.83
CA SER A 175 4.09 6.92 -5.64
C SER A 175 3.16 7.92 -6.34
N ARG A 176 3.26 9.20 -5.96
CA ARG A 176 2.50 10.30 -6.55
C ARG A 176 3.42 11.49 -6.83
N LYS A 177 3.27 12.10 -8.01
CA LYS A 177 3.91 13.39 -8.33
C LYS A 177 3.23 14.52 -7.56
N ILE A 178 4.01 15.27 -6.79
CA ILE A 178 3.57 16.46 -6.06
C ILE A 178 4.52 17.59 -6.45
N GLY A 179 4.02 18.54 -7.26
CA GLY A 179 4.87 19.55 -7.88
C GLY A 179 5.89 18.92 -8.82
N ASN A 180 7.18 19.16 -8.56
CA ASN A 180 8.30 18.69 -9.38
C ASN A 180 9.04 17.48 -8.77
N GLU A 181 8.40 16.76 -7.85
CA GLU A 181 8.98 15.60 -7.17
C GLU A 181 7.94 14.48 -7.09
N ALA A 182 8.39 13.24 -6.89
CA ALA A 182 7.54 12.12 -6.55
C ALA A 182 7.71 11.74 -5.08
N TYR A 183 6.62 11.31 -4.46
CA TYR A 183 6.58 10.87 -3.07
C TYR A 183 5.96 9.48 -3.01
N GLN A 184 6.66 8.55 -2.36
CA GLN A 184 6.19 7.19 -2.17
C GLN A 184 5.11 7.15 -1.08
N GLN A 185 4.18 6.20 -1.20
CA GLN A 185 3.32 5.75 -0.11
C GLN A 185 4.16 5.51 1.16
N GLY A 186 3.69 6.00 2.30
CA GLY A 186 4.44 5.98 3.57
C GLY A 186 5.18 7.26 3.93
N THR A 187 5.35 8.20 3.01
CA THR A 187 5.94 9.52 3.32
C THR A 187 4.88 10.50 3.88
N SER A 188 5.29 11.45 4.74
CA SER A 188 4.37 12.48 5.26
C SER A 188 3.72 13.32 4.15
N LYS A 189 4.47 13.74 3.13
CA LYS A 189 3.91 14.52 2.01
C LYS A 189 2.92 13.73 1.17
N TYR A 190 3.15 12.43 0.97
CA TYR A 190 2.16 11.58 0.31
C TYR A 190 0.89 11.51 1.15
N ALA A 191 1.01 11.26 2.45
CA ALA A 191 -0.14 11.17 3.35
C ALA A 191 -0.95 12.48 3.42
N GLU A 192 -0.27 13.64 3.45
CA GLU A 192 -0.91 14.95 3.43
C GLU A 192 -1.70 15.17 2.12
N GLU A 193 -1.10 14.87 0.96
CA GLU A 193 -1.76 15.04 -0.33
C GLU A 193 -2.96 14.09 -0.49
N ILE A 194 -2.85 12.83 -0.08
CA ILE A 194 -4.00 11.90 -0.09
C ILE A 194 -5.09 12.37 0.86
N THR A 195 -4.74 12.82 2.06
CA THR A 195 -5.70 13.37 3.03
C THR A 195 -6.44 14.57 2.44
N LYS A 196 -5.73 15.45 1.72
CA LYS A 196 -6.34 16.58 1.01
C LYS A 196 -7.33 16.11 -0.06
N LEU A 197 -6.93 15.18 -0.94
CA LEU A 197 -7.81 14.64 -1.99
C LEU A 197 -9.05 13.97 -1.42
N MET A 198 -8.89 13.16 -0.37
CA MET A 198 -10.00 12.54 0.35
C MET A 198 -10.95 13.60 0.93
N SER A 199 -10.43 14.77 1.37
CA SER A 199 -11.25 15.86 1.91
C SER A 199 -12.09 16.62 0.87
N GLU A 200 -11.72 16.52 -0.40
CA GLU A 200 -12.42 17.15 -1.54
C GLU A 200 -13.66 16.35 -1.98
N ASN A 201 -13.87 15.15 -1.44
CA ASN A 201 -15.05 14.34 -1.73
C ASN A 201 -16.35 14.96 -1.19
N GLU A 202 -17.48 14.36 -1.55
CA GLU A 202 -18.81 14.75 -1.03
C GLU A 202 -18.89 14.56 0.50
N ASP A 203 -19.76 15.34 1.12
CA ASP A 203 -20.06 15.19 2.55
C ASP A 203 -20.56 13.78 2.87
N GLU A 204 -20.30 13.32 4.09
CA GLU A 204 -20.67 11.98 4.59
C GLU A 204 -19.99 10.78 3.91
N THR A 205 -19.14 10.99 2.90
CA THR A 205 -18.28 9.91 2.35
C THR A 205 -17.25 9.44 3.39
N THR A 206 -16.88 8.16 3.33
CA THR A 206 -15.87 7.59 4.23
C THR A 206 -14.52 8.27 4.07
N GLU A 207 -14.19 8.67 2.85
CA GLU A 207 -13.00 9.38 2.43
C GLU A 207 -12.91 10.71 3.19
N LYS A 208 -13.97 11.52 3.13
CA LYS A 208 -14.00 12.83 3.79
C LYS A 208 -14.03 12.71 5.31
N ILE A 209 -14.73 11.71 5.84
CA ILE A 209 -14.75 11.42 7.29
C ILE A 209 -13.34 11.05 7.78
N ALA A 210 -12.65 10.14 7.09
CA ALA A 210 -11.28 9.75 7.41
C ALA A 210 -10.32 10.94 7.29
N ALA A 211 -10.41 11.72 6.21
CA ALA A 211 -9.58 12.91 6.02
C ALA A 211 -9.79 13.97 7.12
N LYS A 212 -11.04 14.15 7.59
CA LYS A 212 -11.32 15.02 8.73
C LYS A 212 -10.66 14.49 10.00
N LYS A 213 -10.77 13.19 10.28
CA LYS A 213 -10.20 12.55 11.48
C LYS A 213 -8.67 12.59 11.49
N ILE A 214 -8.02 12.38 10.34
CA ILE A 214 -6.56 12.52 10.20
C ILE A 214 -6.12 13.97 10.49
N ARG A 215 -6.81 14.96 9.92
CA ARG A 215 -6.49 16.39 10.17
C ARG A 215 -6.73 16.81 11.61
N ASP A 216 -7.83 16.35 12.22
CA ASP A 216 -8.13 16.59 13.63
C ASP A 216 -7.01 15.98 14.51
N ALA A 217 -6.63 14.72 14.25
CA ALA A 217 -5.57 14.05 15.00
C ALA A 217 -4.23 14.80 14.91
N SER A 218 -3.83 15.19 13.70
CA SER A 218 -2.62 16.01 13.48
C SER A 218 -2.69 17.34 14.24
N SER A 219 -3.82 18.04 14.20
CA SER A 219 -4.00 19.35 14.84
C SER A 219 -3.98 19.28 16.37
N PHE A 220 -4.46 18.19 16.95
CA PHE A 220 -4.55 17.99 18.41
C PHE A 220 -3.39 17.17 18.98
N GLY A 221 -2.40 16.78 18.17
CA GLY A 221 -1.28 15.95 18.60
C GLY A 221 -1.70 14.54 19.02
N ILE A 222 -2.81 14.04 18.47
CA ILE A 222 -3.25 12.66 18.65
C ILE A 222 -2.39 11.76 17.75
N PRO A 223 -1.91 10.59 18.22
CA PRO A 223 -1.05 9.72 17.43
C PRO A 223 -1.66 9.32 16.09
N ILE A 224 -0.88 9.45 15.02
CA ILE A 224 -1.17 8.90 13.70
C ILE A 224 -0.10 7.84 13.41
N ARG A 225 -0.55 6.61 13.19
CA ARG A 225 0.28 5.47 12.79
C ARG A 225 0.06 5.23 11.32
N TYR A 226 1.12 5.15 10.53
CA TYR A 226 1.02 4.79 9.13
C TYR A 226 1.75 3.47 8.91
N ILE A 227 1.03 2.40 8.61
CA ILE A 227 1.60 1.06 8.50
C ILE A 227 1.52 0.53 7.06
N HIS A 228 2.56 -0.21 6.69
CA HIS A 228 2.61 -1.03 5.50
C HIS A 228 2.44 -2.48 5.90
N THR A 229 1.48 -3.17 5.30
CA THR A 229 1.33 -4.62 5.46
C THR A 229 1.61 -5.32 4.14
N LYS A 230 2.40 -6.39 4.17
CA LYS A 230 2.70 -7.24 3.02
C LYS A 230 2.31 -8.68 3.32
N ALA A 231 1.22 -9.13 2.69
CA ALA A 231 0.78 -10.52 2.76
C ALA A 231 1.49 -11.35 1.71
N SER A 232 2.32 -12.31 2.15
CA SER A 232 2.98 -13.25 1.26
C SER A 232 1.97 -14.31 0.82
N ILE A 233 1.66 -14.35 -0.48
CA ILE A 233 0.71 -15.31 -1.04
C ILE A 233 1.46 -16.62 -1.35
N PRO A 234 1.16 -17.73 -0.67
CA PRO A 234 1.84 -19.00 -0.87
C PRO A 234 1.38 -19.68 -2.17
N GLU A 235 2.23 -20.55 -2.72
CA GLU A 235 1.87 -21.36 -3.89
C GLU A 235 0.79 -22.42 -3.56
N THR A 236 0.70 -22.83 -2.29
CA THR A 236 -0.29 -23.81 -1.81
C THR A 236 -1.73 -23.32 -1.94
N GLY A 237 -1.94 -22.00 -1.92
CA GLY A 237 -3.25 -21.38 -2.00
C GLY A 237 -4.10 -21.50 -0.73
N ASP A 238 -3.51 -21.81 0.43
CA ASP A 238 -4.19 -21.88 1.74
C ASP A 238 -3.94 -20.61 2.55
N ALA A 239 -4.99 -20.01 3.14
CA ALA A 239 -4.86 -18.84 3.98
C ALA A 239 -3.99 -19.08 5.24
N SER A 240 -3.91 -20.31 5.74
CA SER A 240 -3.09 -20.69 6.90
C SER A 240 -1.59 -20.56 6.63
N ASP A 241 -1.18 -20.61 5.37
CA ASP A 241 0.21 -20.47 4.94
C ASP A 241 0.60 -19.01 4.66
N ILE A 242 -0.36 -18.06 4.73
CA ILE A 242 -0.06 -16.64 4.57
C ILE A 242 0.68 -16.12 5.80
N LYS A 243 1.83 -15.50 5.54
CA LYS A 243 2.57 -14.68 6.50
C LYS A 243 2.46 -13.22 6.13
N VAL A 244 2.17 -12.39 7.13
CA VAL A 244 2.04 -10.95 6.94
C VAL A 244 3.21 -10.24 7.61
N GLY A 245 3.99 -9.51 6.82
CA GLY A 245 4.96 -8.55 7.33
C GLY A 245 4.27 -7.21 7.56
N ILE A 246 4.50 -6.58 8.71
CA ILE A 246 4.02 -5.25 9.07
C ILE A 246 5.19 -4.38 9.45
N ALA A 247 5.24 -3.18 8.89
CA ALA A 247 6.19 -2.15 9.26
C ALA A 247 5.50 -0.78 9.36
N GLU A 248 5.77 -0.04 10.42
CA GLU A 248 5.33 1.35 10.56
C GLU A 248 6.28 2.27 9.79
N PHE A 249 5.72 3.13 8.95
CA PHE A 249 6.46 4.20 8.31
C PHE A 249 6.84 5.28 9.32
N LYS A 250 7.98 5.93 9.08
CA LYS A 250 8.39 7.11 9.80
C LYS A 250 7.76 8.33 9.13
N ILE A 251 6.82 8.95 9.86
CA ILE A 251 6.16 10.19 9.47
C ILE A 251 6.39 11.26 10.54
N ASP A 252 6.59 12.50 10.07
CA ASP A 252 6.77 13.72 10.87
C ASP A 252 5.46 14.29 11.42
#